data_AF-A0A1W6ACQ4-F1
#
_entry.id   AF-A0A1W6ACQ4-F1
#
_cell.length_a   1.000
_cell.length_b   1.000
_cell.length_c   1.000
_cell.angle_alpha   90.00
_cell.angle_beta   90.00
_cell.angle_gamma   90.00
#
_symmetry.space_group_name_H-M   'P 1'
#
loop_
_entity.id
_entity.type
_entity.pdbx_description
1 polymer ?
#
loop_
_entity_poly.entity_id
_entity_poly.type
_entity_poly.pdbx_seq_one_letter_code
_entity_poly.pdbx_strand_id
1 'polypeptide(L)'
;MKRRKLKDDYINKVKEYHPKPNYLLNCVKAFLVGGLICTVGEILMKFYIHYFHFSEQEAGNPTVATLVLLSAILTGCGVYDKIGQFSGAGSAVPVTGFANSMASAALEHRSEGIVLGIATNMFKLAGSVIVFGVVGAYIIGLIRYTFQILMS
;
A
#
# COMPACT_ATOMS: atom_id res chain seq x y z
N MET A 1 29.97 14.92 25.85
CA MET A 1 28.93 14.41 26.77
C MET A 1 27.69 15.32 26.86
N LYS A 2 27.84 16.64 27.07
CA LYS A 2 26.74 17.62 27.25
C LYS A 2 25.73 17.70 26.08
N ARG A 3 26.20 17.57 24.83
CA ARG A 3 25.38 17.62 23.60
C ARG A 3 24.44 16.42 23.43
N ARG A 4 24.76 15.27 24.05
CA ARG A 4 23.98 14.03 23.99
C ARG A 4 22.79 14.10 24.96
N LYS A 5 23.04 14.54 26.20
CA LYS A 5 22.00 14.86 27.21
C LYS A 5 20.96 15.86 26.70
N LEU A 6 21.38 16.91 25.97
CA LEU A 6 20.47 17.91 25.40
C LEU A 6 19.53 17.34 24.32
N LYS A 7 20.02 16.40 23.50
CA LYS A 7 19.18 15.69 22.52
C LYS A 7 18.21 14.75 23.22
N ASP A 8 18.68 14.02 24.23
CA ASP A 8 17.88 13.06 24.99
C ASP A 8 16.76 13.78 25.78
N ASP A 9 17.05 14.92 26.41
CA ASP A 9 16.06 15.77 27.09
C ASP A 9 15.04 16.38 26.13
N TYR A 10 15.47 16.77 24.92
CA TYR A 10 14.56 17.30 23.90
C TYR A 10 13.60 16.21 23.40
N ILE A 11 14.10 15.00 23.13
CA ILE A 11 13.28 13.86 22.71
C ILE A 11 12.29 13.46 23.81
N ASN A 12 12.72 13.46 25.07
CA ASN A 12 11.85 13.12 26.20
C ASN A 12 10.76 14.16 26.44
N LYS A 13 11.07 15.46 26.31
CA LYS A 13 10.06 16.52 26.38
C LYS A 13 9.07 16.47 25.22
N VAL A 14 9.53 16.17 24.00
CA VAL A 14 8.64 16.06 22.81
C VAL A 14 7.69 14.86 22.93
N LYS A 15 8.13 13.74 23.51
CA LYS A 15 7.27 12.56 23.76
C LYS A 15 6.08 12.85 24.68
N GLU A 16 6.18 13.85 25.53
CA GLU A 16 5.13 14.26 26.47
C GLU A 16 3.96 14.98 25.75
N TYR A 17 4.23 15.62 24.61
CA TYR A 17 3.24 16.31 23.78
C TYR A 17 2.59 15.43 22.69
N HIS A 18 3.08 14.20 22.50
CA HIS A 18 2.49 13.24 21.57
C HIS A 18 1.67 12.20 22.34
N PRO A 19 0.32 12.23 22.29
CA PRO A 19 -0.50 11.21 22.93
C PRO A 19 -0.15 9.83 22.36
N LYS A 20 0.09 8.85 23.22
CA LYS A 20 0.32 7.47 22.79
C LYS A 20 -0.91 6.99 22.01
N PRO A 21 -0.78 6.59 20.74
CA PRO A 21 -1.92 6.10 19.99
C PRO A 21 -2.42 4.79 20.61
N ASN A 22 -3.74 4.61 20.64
CA ASN A 22 -4.34 3.37 21.10
C ASN A 22 -4.13 2.28 20.05
N TYR A 23 -3.03 1.51 20.18
CA TYR A 23 -2.62 0.48 19.22
C TYR A 23 -3.73 -0.53 18.91
N LEU A 24 -4.46 -1.01 19.93
CA LEU A 24 -5.57 -1.96 19.73
C LEU A 24 -6.69 -1.36 18.86
N LEU A 25 -7.09 -0.12 19.15
CA LEU A 25 -8.16 0.54 18.41
C LEU A 25 -7.76 0.80 16.95
N ASN A 26 -6.49 1.17 16.72
CA ASN A 26 -5.95 1.39 15.39
C ASN A 26 -5.82 0.07 14.61
N CYS A 27 -5.42 -1.02 15.27
CA CYS A 27 -5.39 -2.34 14.65
C CYS A 27 -6.78 -2.81 14.23
N VAL A 28 -7.80 -2.66 15.09
CA VAL A 28 -9.18 -3.04 14.75
C VAL A 28 -9.71 -2.21 13.58
N LYS A 29 -9.49 -0.89 13.61
CA LYS A 29 -9.87 -0.01 12.49
C LYS A 29 -9.15 -0.39 11.18
N ALA A 30 -7.85 -0.65 11.25
CA ALA A 30 -7.06 -1.05 10.09
C ALA A 30 -7.55 -2.39 9.52
N PHE A 31 -7.85 -3.36 10.38
CA PHE A 31 -8.39 -4.66 9.98
C PHE A 31 -9.76 -4.53 9.32
N LEU A 32 -10.67 -3.75 9.90
CA LEU A 32 -12.02 -3.56 9.34
C LEU A 32 -11.99 -2.87 7.98
N VAL A 33 -11.19 -1.80 7.84
CA VAL A 33 -11.12 -1.08 6.56
C VAL A 33 -10.37 -1.87 5.50
N GLY A 34 -9.26 -2.53 5.85
CA GLY A 34 -8.56 -3.42 4.93
C GLY A 34 -9.45 -4.59 4.50
N GLY A 35 -10.16 -5.19 5.44
CA GLY A 35 -11.15 -6.24 5.19
C GLY A 35 -12.26 -5.78 4.25
N LEU A 36 -12.82 -4.59 4.48
CA LEU A 36 -13.85 -4.01 3.60
C LEU A 36 -13.33 -3.82 2.17
N ILE A 37 -12.12 -3.29 1.99
CA ILE A 37 -11.50 -3.12 0.66
C ILE A 37 -11.34 -4.47 -0.02
N CYS A 38 -10.87 -5.50 0.71
CA CYS A 38 -10.77 -6.86 0.18
C CYS A 38 -12.13 -7.44 -0.20
N THR A 39 -13.17 -7.24 0.61
CA THR A 39 -14.54 -7.68 0.30
C THR A 39 -15.06 -7.00 -0.97
N VAL A 40 -14.79 -5.71 -1.16
CA VAL A 40 -15.15 -5.01 -2.42
C VAL A 40 -14.42 -5.62 -3.61
N GLY A 41 -13.14 -5.95 -3.46
CA GLY A 41 -12.37 -6.65 -4.49
C GLY A 41 -12.95 -8.02 -4.84
N GLU A 42 -13.33 -8.81 -3.84
CA GLU A 42 -13.94 -10.12 -4.06
C GLU A 42 -15.32 -10.02 -4.75
N ILE A 43 -16.12 -9.01 -4.40
CA ILE A 43 -17.40 -8.73 -5.08
C ILE A 43 -17.16 -8.38 -6.56
N LEU A 44 -16.18 -7.54 -6.86
CA LEU A 44 -15.81 -7.21 -8.25
C LEU A 44 -15.33 -8.44 -9.01
N MET A 45 -14.52 -9.28 -8.38
CA MET A 45 -14.04 -10.54 -8.99
C MET A 45 -15.22 -11.47 -9.31
N LYS A 46 -16.15 -11.67 -8.37
CA LYS A 46 -17.36 -12.46 -8.61
C LYS A 46 -18.26 -11.86 -9.69
N PHE A 47 -18.34 -10.52 -9.77
CA PHE A 47 -19.05 -9.85 -10.84
C PHE A 47 -18.42 -10.16 -12.21
N TYR A 48 -17.10 -10.10 -12.34
CA TYR A 48 -16.41 -10.47 -13.59
C TYR A 48 -16.59 -11.94 -13.96
N ILE A 49 -16.56 -12.85 -12.98
CA ILE A 49 -16.80 -14.29 -13.22
C ILE A 49 -18.24 -14.54 -13.67
N HIS A 50 -19.21 -13.89 -13.03
CA HIS A 50 -20.63 -14.17 -13.27
C HIS A 50 -21.18 -13.51 -14.55
N TYR A 51 -20.81 -12.26 -14.83
CA TYR A 51 -21.35 -11.49 -15.95
C TYR A 51 -20.49 -11.56 -17.23
N PHE A 52 -19.17 -11.72 -17.09
CA PHE A 52 -18.26 -11.79 -18.23
C PHE A 52 -17.72 -13.20 -18.49
N HIS A 53 -18.15 -14.19 -17.69
CA HIS A 53 -17.75 -15.60 -17.81
C HIS A 53 -16.24 -15.84 -17.80
N PHE A 54 -15.48 -14.96 -17.15
CA PHE A 54 -14.05 -15.17 -16.95
C PHE A 54 -13.79 -16.32 -15.99
N SER A 55 -12.71 -17.06 -16.23
CA SER A 55 -12.18 -17.98 -15.22
C SER A 55 -11.71 -17.22 -13.98
N GLU A 56 -11.63 -17.86 -12.81
CA GLU A 56 -11.11 -17.22 -11.59
C GLU A 56 -9.71 -16.61 -11.79
N GLN A 57 -8.87 -17.27 -12.57
CA GLN A 57 -7.51 -16.80 -12.85
C GLN A 57 -7.52 -15.56 -13.76
N GLU A 58 -8.42 -15.51 -14.74
CA GLU A 58 -8.54 -14.37 -15.64
C GLU A 58 -9.24 -13.18 -14.99
N ALA A 59 -10.19 -13.41 -14.08
CA ALA A 59 -10.95 -12.37 -13.38
C ALA A 59 -10.11 -11.54 -12.39
N GLY A 60 -8.97 -12.07 -11.92
CA GLY A 60 -8.07 -11.34 -11.02
C GLY A 60 -7.49 -10.07 -11.64
N ASN A 61 -7.04 -10.15 -12.89
CA ASN A 61 -6.44 -9.02 -13.62
C ASN A 61 -7.40 -7.80 -13.76
N PRO A 62 -8.63 -7.94 -14.29
CA PRO A 62 -9.56 -6.83 -14.41
C PRO A 62 -10.03 -6.33 -13.04
N THR A 63 -10.13 -7.19 -12.04
CA THR A 63 -10.45 -6.78 -10.65
C THR A 63 -9.41 -5.82 -10.10
N VAL A 64 -8.13 -6.20 -10.15
CA VAL A 64 -7.04 -5.36 -9.67
C VAL A 64 -6.94 -4.07 -10.47
N ALA A 65 -7.08 -4.14 -11.81
CA ALA A 65 -7.06 -2.95 -12.67
C ALA A 65 -8.19 -1.97 -12.31
N THR A 66 -9.40 -2.47 -12.06
CA THR A 66 -10.56 -1.66 -11.66
C THR A 66 -10.33 -1.00 -10.30
N LEU A 67 -9.84 -1.75 -9.32
CA LEU A 67 -9.53 -1.22 -7.99
C LEU A 67 -8.46 -0.13 -8.04
N VAL A 68 -7.39 -0.33 -8.83
CA VAL A 68 -6.34 0.68 -9.05
C VAL A 68 -6.91 1.93 -9.69
N LEU A 69 -7.74 1.79 -10.72
CA LEU A 69 -8.38 2.91 -11.41
C LEU A 69 -9.30 3.71 -10.46
N LEU A 70 -10.20 3.01 -9.77
CA LEU A 70 -11.11 3.61 -8.79
C LEU A 70 -10.33 4.34 -7.69
N SER A 71 -9.27 3.71 -7.18
CA SER A 71 -8.42 4.33 -6.18
C SER A 71 -7.77 5.60 -6.71
N ALA A 72 -7.16 5.57 -7.90
CA ALA A 72 -6.50 6.74 -8.49
C ALA A 72 -7.47 7.91 -8.71
N ILE A 73 -8.71 7.63 -9.14
CA ILE A 73 -9.77 8.65 -9.27
C ILE A 73 -10.13 9.22 -7.91
N LEU A 74 -10.39 8.37 -6.91
CA LEU A 74 -10.73 8.80 -5.56
C LEU A 74 -9.59 9.60 -4.89
N THR A 75 -8.33 9.28 -5.20
CA THR A 75 -7.15 10.06 -4.77
C THR A 75 -7.13 11.42 -5.46
N GLY A 76 -7.36 11.49 -6.77
CA GLY A 76 -7.47 12.76 -7.50
C GLY A 76 -8.59 13.67 -6.98
N CYS A 77 -9.68 13.09 -6.49
CA CYS A 77 -10.78 13.81 -5.82
C CYS A 77 -10.50 14.14 -4.34
N GLY A 78 -9.38 13.69 -3.75
CA GLY A 78 -9.02 13.90 -2.34
C GLY A 78 -9.87 13.11 -1.34
N VAL A 79 -10.67 12.14 -1.80
CA VAL A 79 -11.53 11.31 -0.95
C VAL A 79 -10.72 10.15 -0.37
N TYR A 80 -9.86 9.53 -1.17
CA TYR A 80 -9.08 8.38 -0.73
C TYR A 80 -8.09 8.76 0.37
N ASP A 81 -7.47 9.94 0.31
CA ASP A 81 -6.54 10.40 1.35
C ASP A 81 -7.23 10.60 2.70
N LYS A 82 -8.49 11.06 2.72
CA LYS A 82 -9.29 11.17 3.95
C LYS A 82 -9.61 9.79 4.54
N ILE A 83 -9.95 8.83 3.67
CA ILE A 83 -10.14 7.44 4.08
C ILE A 83 -8.82 6.93 4.68
N GLY A 84 -7.69 7.19 4.01
CA GLY A 84 -6.37 6.76 4.44
C GLY A 84 -5.94 7.31 5.80
N GLN A 85 -6.20 8.59 6.07
CA GLN A 85 -5.93 9.20 7.37
C GLN A 85 -6.78 8.58 8.49
N PHE A 86 -8.00 8.13 8.18
CA PHE A 86 -8.89 7.48 9.13
C PHE A 86 -8.53 6.01 9.38
N SER A 87 -8.17 5.27 8.33
CA SER A 87 -7.89 3.83 8.39
C SER A 87 -6.44 3.47 8.68
N GLY A 88 -5.52 4.41 8.52
CA GLY A 88 -4.09 4.20 8.70
C GLY A 88 -3.58 3.03 7.84
N ALA A 89 -2.99 2.03 8.49
CA ALA A 89 -2.44 0.85 7.81
C ALA A 89 -3.47 0.07 6.98
N GLY A 90 -4.76 0.12 7.33
CA GLY A 90 -5.81 -0.67 6.67
C GLY A 90 -6.04 -0.34 5.20
N SER A 91 -5.88 0.92 4.81
CA SER A 91 -5.99 1.37 3.41
C SER A 91 -4.66 1.37 2.67
N ALA A 92 -3.53 1.25 3.40
CA ALA A 92 -2.19 1.31 2.85
C ALA A 92 -1.69 -0.06 2.38
N VAL A 93 -2.12 -1.13 3.04
CA VAL A 93 -1.73 -2.52 2.72
C VAL A 93 -2.34 -3.06 1.41
N PRO A 94 -3.64 -2.83 1.09
CA PRO A 94 -4.22 -3.31 -0.15
C PRO A 94 -3.63 -2.62 -1.39
N VAL A 95 -3.85 -3.20 -2.58
CA VAL A 95 -3.37 -2.65 -3.87
C VAL A 95 -3.86 -1.22 -4.15
N THR A 96 -5.01 -0.85 -3.58
CA THR A 96 -5.55 0.52 -3.63
C THR A 96 -4.67 1.51 -2.86
N GLY A 97 -4.03 1.10 -1.76
CA GLY A 97 -3.08 1.93 -1.01
C GLY A 97 -1.82 2.27 -1.81
N PHE A 98 -1.32 1.29 -2.56
CA PHE A 98 -0.25 1.52 -3.52
C PHE A 98 -0.69 2.49 -4.63
N ALA A 99 -1.87 2.31 -5.21
CA ALA A 99 -2.43 3.21 -6.22
C ALA A 99 -2.59 4.64 -5.69
N ASN A 100 -3.08 4.82 -4.46
CA ASN A 100 -3.17 6.12 -3.80
C ASN A 100 -1.80 6.78 -3.64
N SER A 101 -0.81 6.02 -3.19
CA SER A 101 0.55 6.55 -2.98
C SER A 101 1.18 7.00 -4.30
N MET A 102 0.97 6.24 -5.37
CA MET A 102 1.42 6.58 -6.73
C MET A 102 0.71 7.83 -7.27
N ALA A 103 -0.62 7.89 -7.15
CA ALA A 103 -1.40 9.04 -7.62
C ALA A 103 -1.11 10.31 -6.79
N SER A 104 -0.91 10.18 -5.48
CA SER A 104 -0.52 11.29 -4.60
C SER A 104 0.85 11.84 -4.98
N ALA A 105 1.84 10.97 -5.19
CA ALA A 105 3.17 11.40 -5.65
C ALA A 105 3.12 12.11 -7.01
N ALA A 106 2.25 11.67 -7.90
CA ALA A 106 2.02 12.34 -9.18
C ALA A 106 1.42 13.75 -9.02
N LEU A 107 0.47 13.91 -8.10
CA LEU A 107 -0.20 15.17 -7.84
C LEU A 107 0.72 16.17 -7.12
N GLU A 108 1.47 15.71 -6.12
CA GLU A 108 2.35 16.54 -5.29
C GLU A 108 3.56 17.06 -6.08
N HIS A 109 4.19 16.21 -6.89
CA HIS A 109 5.34 16.60 -7.71
C HIS A 109 4.96 17.09 -9.12
N ARG A 110 3.69 17.46 -9.33
CA ARG A 110 3.24 18.01 -10.62
C ARG A 110 3.97 19.30 -11.00
N SER A 111 4.29 20.14 -10.02
CA SER A 111 4.99 21.43 -10.21
C SER A 111 6.42 21.26 -10.72
N GLU A 112 7.03 20.10 -10.50
CA GLU A 112 8.38 19.75 -10.96
C GLU A 112 8.38 19.24 -12.43
N GLY A 113 7.22 19.20 -13.08
CA GLY A 113 7.04 18.78 -14.47
C GLY A 113 6.81 17.27 -14.64
N ILE A 114 6.51 16.87 -15.88
CA ILE A 114 6.07 15.50 -16.19
C ILE A 114 7.18 14.46 -16.00
N VAL A 115 8.40 14.76 -16.44
CA VAL A 115 9.52 13.80 -16.43
C VAL A 115 10.25 13.82 -15.08
N LEU A 116 10.71 15.00 -14.67
CA LEU A 116 11.52 15.16 -13.46
C LEU A 116 10.69 15.06 -12.17
N GLY A 117 9.43 15.52 -12.21
CA GLY A 117 8.49 15.41 -11.09
C GLY A 117 7.71 14.11 -11.10
N ILE A 118 6.69 14.04 -11.96
CA ILE A 118 5.68 12.96 -11.95
C ILE A 118 6.34 11.59 -12.19
N ALA A 119 6.99 11.41 -13.34
CA ALA A 119 7.52 10.11 -13.75
C ALA A 119 8.61 9.62 -12.79
N THR A 120 9.55 10.48 -12.41
CA THR A 120 10.67 10.10 -11.52
C THR A 120 10.19 9.68 -10.13
N ASN A 121 9.23 10.40 -9.53
CA ASN A 121 8.75 10.08 -8.19
C ASN A 121 7.83 8.84 -8.18
N MET A 122 6.93 8.71 -9.15
CA MET A 122 6.14 7.49 -9.34
C MET A 122 7.04 6.27 -9.58
N PHE A 123 8.07 6.42 -10.42
CA PHE A 123 8.99 5.32 -10.74
C PHE A 123 9.87 4.92 -9.56
N LYS A 124 10.33 5.88 -8.73
CA LYS A 124 11.05 5.54 -7.48
C LYS A 124 10.19 4.66 -6.56
N LEU A 125 8.92 5.01 -6.41
CA LEU A 125 8.00 4.31 -5.53
C LEU A 125 7.70 2.90 -6.08
N ALA A 126 7.32 2.79 -7.35
CA ALA A 126 7.09 1.50 -8.01
C ALA A 126 8.36 0.64 -8.10
N GLY A 127 9.50 1.24 -8.41
CA GLY A 127 10.78 0.56 -8.56
C GLY A 127 11.21 -0.14 -7.27
N SER A 128 11.05 0.53 -6.12
CA SER A 128 11.35 -0.09 -4.83
C SER A 128 10.51 -1.35 -4.58
N VAL A 129 9.20 -1.28 -4.84
CA VAL A 129 8.27 -2.40 -4.65
C VAL A 129 8.61 -3.57 -5.58
N ILE A 130 8.93 -3.28 -6.85
CA ILE A 130 9.31 -4.32 -7.82
C ILE A 130 10.60 -5.02 -7.38
N VAL A 131 11.64 -4.27 -6.98
CA VAL A 131 12.92 -4.86 -6.57
C VAL A 131 12.73 -5.77 -5.35
N PHE A 132 12.08 -5.29 -4.29
CA PHE A 132 11.85 -6.11 -3.10
C PHE A 132 10.91 -7.30 -3.38
N GLY A 133 9.90 -7.11 -4.23
CA GLY A 133 8.97 -8.17 -4.62
C GLY A 133 9.66 -9.29 -5.40
N VAL A 134 10.45 -8.95 -6.41
CA VAL A 134 11.17 -9.94 -7.25
C VAL A 134 12.26 -10.64 -6.46
N VAL A 135 13.07 -9.91 -5.70
CA VAL A 135 14.13 -10.50 -4.88
C VAL A 135 13.54 -11.41 -3.79
N GLY A 136 12.47 -10.99 -3.12
CA GLY A 136 11.77 -11.82 -2.13
C GLY A 136 11.19 -13.09 -2.76
N ALA A 137 10.51 -12.97 -3.91
CA ALA A 137 9.98 -14.12 -4.64
C ALA A 137 11.09 -15.09 -5.07
N TYR A 138 12.24 -14.57 -5.52
CA TYR A 138 13.39 -15.39 -5.89
C TYR A 138 13.97 -16.17 -4.69
N ILE A 139 14.14 -15.51 -3.54
CA ILE A 139 14.65 -16.15 -2.32
C ILE A 139 13.70 -17.26 -1.86
N ILE A 140 12.40 -16.98 -1.77
CA ILE A 140 11.39 -17.98 -1.38
C ILE A 140 11.32 -19.13 -2.41
N GLY A 141 11.42 -18.81 -3.70
CA GLY A 141 11.49 -19.77 -4.78
C GLY A 141 12.68 -20.72 -4.64
N LEU A 142 13.88 -20.19 -4.37
CA LEU A 142 15.09 -20.98 -4.11
C LEU A 142 14.98 -21.87 -2.88
N ILE A 143 14.41 -21.35 -1.79
CA ILE A 143 14.17 -22.15 -0.58
C ILE A 143 13.24 -23.31 -0.91
N ARG A 144 12.08 -23.06 -1.55
CA ARG A 144 11.14 -24.12 -1.94
C ARG A 144 11.77 -25.15 -2.86
N TYR A 145 12.53 -24.71 -3.85
CA TYR A 145 13.24 -25.59 -4.78
C TYR A 145 14.27 -26.49 -4.07
N THR A 146 15.05 -25.91 -3.16
CA THR A 146 16.08 -26.65 -2.41
C THR A 146 15.45 -27.66 -1.45
N PHE A 147 14.38 -27.28 -0.75
CA PHE A 147 13.60 -28.20 0.08
C PHE A 147 12.99 -29.34 -0.73
N GLN A 148 12.45 -29.06 -1.92
CA GLN A 148 11.89 -30.08 -2.80
C GLN A 148 12.95 -31.08 -3.27
N ILE A 149 14.16 -30.63 -3.58
CA ILE A 149 15.29 -31.51 -3.94
C ILE A 149 15.76 -32.35 -2.74
N LEU A 150 15.83 -31.76 -1.55
CA LEU A 150 16.33 -32.45 -0.35
C LEU A 150 15.34 -33.51 0.18
N MET A 151 14.05 -33.34 -0.08
CA MET A 151 12.98 -34.22 0.39
C MET A 151 12.51 -35.22 -0.67
N SER A 152 13.08 -35.16 -1.88
CA SER A 152 12.92 -36.14 -2.96
C SER A 152 14.04 -37.17 -2.93
#